data_AF-A0A7X7WVY6-F1
#
_entry.id   AF-A0A7X7WVY6-F1
#
_cell.length_a   1.000
_cell.length_b   1.000
_cell.length_c   1.000
_cell.angle_alpha   90.00
_cell.angle_beta   90.00
_cell.angle_gamma   90.00
#
_symmetry.space_group_name_H-M   'P 1'
#
loop_
_entity.id
_entity.type
_entity.pdbx_description
1 polymer ?
#
loop_
_entity_poly.entity_id
_entity_poly.type
_entity_poly.pdbx_seq_one_letter_code
_entity_poly.pdbx_strand_id
1 'polypeptide(L)' 'FTTLLVQPMMQSEGFFSRRGELYLWLTDDARRLPVQIKTKIRIGTVTGQLTGGSY' A
#
# COMPACT_ATOMS: atom_id res chain seq x y z
N PHE A 1 2.63 -12.12 11.61
CA PHE A 1 1.52 -11.30 12.11
C PHE A 1 0.42 -11.28 11.05
N THR A 2 -0.85 -11.14 11.45
CA THR A 2 -1.99 -11.10 10.51
C THR A 2 -2.06 -9.74 9.83
N THR A 3 -2.43 -9.73 8.56
CA THR A 3 -2.58 -8.49 7.79
C THR A 3 -3.92 -8.43 7.09
N LEU A 4 -4.41 -7.20 6.95
CA LEU A 4 -5.60 -6.87 6.18
C LEU A 4 -5.13 -6.31 4.83
N LEU A 5 -5.49 -7.00 3.75
CA LEU A 5 -5.28 -6.51 2.40
C LEU A 5 -6.42 -5.57 2.02
N VAL A 6 -6.07 -4.33 1.66
CA VAL A 6 -7.04 -3.33 1.20
C VAL A 6 -6.61 -2.76 -0.15
N GLN A 7 -7.61 -2.51 -1.00
CA GLN A 7 -7.45 -1.79 -2.26
C GLN A 7 -8.10 -0.41 -2.09
N PRO A 8 -7.32 0.67 -1.93
CA PRO A 8 -7.87 2.01 -1.75
C PRO A 8 -8.56 2.49 -3.03
N MET A 9 -9.71 3.14 -2.87
CA MET A 9 -10.37 3.86 -3.96
C MET A 9 -9.72 5.23 -4.11
N MET A 10 -8.96 5.42 -5.18
CA MET A 10 -8.30 6.70 -5.49
C MET A 10 -9.35 7.74 -5.93
N GLN A 11 -9.42 8.89 -5.24
CA GLN A 11 -10.34 9.99 -5.58
C GLN A 11 -9.66 11.20 -6.24
N SER A 12 -8.34 11.17 -6.51
CA SER A 12 -7.55 12.36 -6.90
C SER A 12 -6.55 12.13 -8.03
N GLU A 13 -6.38 13.15 -8.88
CA GLU A 13 -5.44 13.27 -10.00
C GLU A 13 -3.97 13.64 -9.61
N GLY A 14 -3.48 13.24 -8.42
CA GLY A 14 -2.09 13.51 -7.98
C GLY A 14 -1.01 12.66 -8.68
N PHE A 15 0.26 12.67 -8.22
CA PHE A 15 1.38 11.89 -8.82
C PHE A 15 1.13 10.36 -8.93
N PHE A 16 0.13 9.87 -8.18
CA PHE A 16 -0.40 8.51 -8.20
C PHE A 16 -1.68 8.34 -9.06
N SER A 17 -2.03 9.32 -9.89
CA SER A 17 -3.15 9.33 -10.85
C SER A 17 -3.04 8.29 -11.96
N ARG A 18 -1.90 7.61 -12.05
CA ARG A 18 -1.71 6.48 -12.95
C ARG A 18 -2.44 5.27 -12.39
N ARG A 19 -3.71 5.10 -12.78
CA ARG A 19 -4.45 3.85 -13.11
C ARG A 19 -3.72 2.52 -12.85
N GLY A 20 -3.19 2.34 -11.65
CA GLY A 20 -2.39 1.19 -11.25
C GLY A 20 -3.08 0.57 -10.06
N GLU A 21 -3.27 -0.74 -10.11
CA GLU A 21 -3.76 -1.50 -8.96
C GLU A 21 -2.81 -1.23 -7.78
N LEU A 22 -3.30 -0.55 -6.75
CA LEU A 22 -2.60 -0.30 -5.50
C LEU A 22 -3.15 -1.26 -4.45
N TYR A 23 -2.26 -2.02 -3.82
CA TYR A 23 -2.57 -2.94 -2.75
C TYR A 23 -1.80 -2.53 -1.50
N LEU A 24 -2.51 -2.46 -0.38
CA LEU A 24 -1.95 -2.07 0.92
C LEU A 24 -2.19 -3.20 1.91
N TRP A 25 -1.13 -3.65 2.59
CA TRP A 25 -1.23 -4.58 3.70
C TRP A 25 -1.08 -3.79 4.99
N LEU A 26 -2.13 -3.84 5.82
CA LEU A 26 -2.17 -3.20 7.12
C LEU A 26 -2.06 -4.27 8.21
N THR A 27 -1.50 -3.95 9.37
CA THR A 27 -1.62 -4.82 10.54
C THR A 27 -3.08 -5.02 10.90
N ASP A 28 -3.42 -6.23 11.33
CA ASP A 28 -4.73 -6.52 11.92
C ASP A 28 -4.73 -6.19 13.42
N ASP A 29 -4.47 -4.92 13.74
CA ASP A 29 -4.55 -4.37 15.09
C ASP A 29 -5.24 -2.99 15.06
N ALA A 30 -5.48 -2.41 16.23
CA ALA A 30 -6.16 -1.11 16.34
C ALA A 30 -5.44 0.03 15.58
N ARG A 31 -4.13 -0.09 15.36
CA ARG A 31 -3.32 0.93 14.70
C ARG A 31 -3.31 0.81 13.19
N ARG A 32 -3.63 -0.37 12.64
CA ARG A 32 -3.72 -0.63 11.17
C ARG A 32 -2.50 -0.09 10.42
N LEU A 33 -1.31 -0.38 10.93
CA LEU A 33 -0.05 0.14 10.39
C LEU A 33 0.24 -0.48 9.01
N PRO A 34 0.63 0.32 8.00
CA PRO A 34 0.96 -0.20 6.68
C PRO A 34 2.32 -0.90 6.71
N VAL A 35 2.32 -2.22 6.54
CA VAL A 35 3.53 -3.03 6.54
C VAL A 35 4.07 -3.31 5.14
N GLN A 36 3.20 -3.23 4.12
CA GLN A 36 3.57 -3.44 2.73
C GLN A 36 2.65 -2.64 1.80
N ILE A 37 3.24 -2.17 0.71
CA ILE A 37 2.55 -1.55 -0.42
C ILE A 37 2.99 -2.26 -1.70
N LYS A 38 2.05 -2.57 -2.58
CA LYS A 38 2.35 -3.12 -3.91
C LYS A 38 1.56 -2.35 -4.95
N THR A 39 2.22 -1.88 -6.00
CA THR A 39 1.55 -1.19 -7.10
C THR A 39 2.04 -1.69 -8.45
N LYS A 40 1.08 -1.86 -9.37
CA LYS A 40 1.38 -2.22 -10.76
C LYS A 40 1.58 -0.95 -11.58
N ILE A 41 2.75 -0.83 -12.19
CA ILE A 41 3.12 0.26 -13.10
C ILE A 41 3.37 -0.29 -14.51
N ARG A 42 3.47 0.58 -15.51
CA ARG A 42 3.63 0.17 -16.92
C ARG A 42 4.83 -0.75 -17.16
N ILE A 43 5.91 -0.57 -16.39
CA ILE A 43 7.17 -1.28 -16.56
C ILE A 43 7.36 -2.45 -15.56
N GLY A 44 6.35 -2.78 -14.76
CA GLY A 44 6.44 -3.87 -13.79
C GLY A 44 5.68 -3.61 -12.49
N THR A 45 6.21 -4.14 -11.39
CA THR A 45 5.59 -4.03 -10.07
C THR A 45 6.56 -3.38 -9.09
N VAL A 46 6.08 -2.38 -8.36
CA VAL A 46 6.82 -1.79 -7.23
C VAL A 46 6.26 -2.39 -5.95
N THR A 47 7.16 -2.87 -5.09
CA THR A 47 6.81 -3.36 -3.75
C THR A 47 7.65 -2.61 -2.72
N GLY A 48 6.98 -2.00 -1.74
CA GLY A 48 7.61 -1.37 -0.58
C GLY A 48 7.25 -2.13 0.68
N GLN A 49 8.22 -2.35 1.57
CA GLN A 49 8.04 -3.04 2.85
C GLN A 49 8.50 -2.13 3.99
N LEU A 50 7.71 -2.08 5.06
CA LEU A 50 8.08 -1.39 6.28
C LEU A 50 9.11 -2.24 7.03
N THR A 51 10.35 -1.75 7.12
CA THR A 51 11.45 -2.45 7.80
C THR A 51 11.63 -2.00 9.25
N GLY A 52 11.09 -0.84 9.62
CA GLY A 52 11.16 -0.28 10.95
C GLY A 52 10.62 1.14 10.98
N GLY A 53 10.42 1.68 12.18
CA GLY A 53 10.00 3.05 12.41
C GLY A 53 10.21 3.40 13.87
N SER A 54 10.56 4.66 14.12
CA SER A 54 10.59 5.23 15.47
C SER A 54 9.32 6.06 15.61
N TYR A 55 8.43 5.67 16.52
CA TYR A 55 7.14 6.31 16.75
C TYR A 55 6.91 6.56 18.24
#